data_AF-A0A015LK15-F1
#
_entry.id   AF-A0A015LK15-F1
#
_cell.length_a   1.000
_cell.length_b   1.000
_cell.length_c   1.000
_cell.angle_alpha   90.00
_cell.angle_beta   90.00
_cell.angle_gamma   90.00
#
_symmetry.space_group_name_H-M   'P 1'
#
loop_
_entity.id
_entity.type
_entity.pdbx_description
1 polymer ?
#
loop_
_entity_poly.entity_id
_entity_poly.type
_entity_poly.pdbx_seq_one_letter_code
_entity_poly.pdbx_strand_id
1 'polypeptide(L)'
;MSSQDDDDQCKKCGEKYMSEYDAMYKWCKSCQINNLKQNFTNWTSENEKIDNLIQEMQLEINELDDMIFEWIPYDQFDDIKEIGEGSDKVHLAIWKDGPLDYDKNKNEYTRKQQNKKIVLKLYNLRNIINEFFIDQDKKYSITYIGEVLRIHGISQYPNTEDYIIVFQDIYCVKCGKIYTNIIKEWCEPCKINYFKENLIRSGNENIDNIIHEMQLKIDYKSDIIFEWIPYNQLSDIQEIGKDDFDIIYSATWKNGPSCYNDREWTRKSNKVVTLKYLYNSQNVIKHLNMIKFNKYSKMYGVSQNPDTEIYILIFQIYIVKMR
;
A
#
# COMPACT_ATOMS: atom_id res chain seq x y z
N MET A 1 11.11 -15.02 46.59
CA MET A 1 10.10 -15.63 45.71
C MET A 1 9.84 -14.59 44.62
N SER A 2 10.75 -14.45 43.65
CA SER A 2 10.67 -15.04 42.28
C SER A 2 9.31 -14.76 41.64
N SER A 3 9.16 -14.05 40.53
CA SER A 3 10.08 -13.73 39.43
C SER A 3 9.26 -12.83 38.48
N GLN A 4 9.73 -11.61 38.17
CA GLN A 4 9.09 -10.74 37.16
C GLN A 4 10.06 -10.26 36.06
N ASP A 5 11.30 -10.76 36.04
CA ASP A 5 12.36 -10.27 35.14
C ASP A 5 12.80 -11.25 34.04
N ASP A 6 12.14 -12.42 33.88
CA ASP A 6 12.57 -13.47 32.94
C ASP A 6 11.98 -13.35 31.50
N ASP A 7 11.14 -12.34 31.22
CA ASP A 7 10.46 -12.21 29.91
C ASP A 7 11.23 -11.33 28.90
N ASP A 8 12.23 -10.58 29.37
CA ASP A 8 13.00 -9.60 28.58
C ASP A 8 14.29 -10.16 27.96
N GLN A 9 14.64 -11.42 28.23
CA GLN A 9 15.89 -12.04 27.80
C GLN A 9 15.66 -13.18 26.80
N CYS A 10 16.56 -13.26 25.81
CA CYS A 10 16.55 -14.36 24.85
C CYS A 10 16.98 -15.66 25.53
N LYS A 11 16.10 -16.66 25.52
CA LYS A 11 16.38 -17.98 26.12
C LYS A 11 17.54 -18.76 25.46
N LYS A 12 17.93 -18.38 24.23
CA LYS A 12 19.01 -19.06 23.47
C LYS A 12 20.40 -18.55 23.84
N CYS A 13 20.57 -17.24 24.00
CA CYS A 13 21.89 -16.62 24.25
C CYS A 13 21.99 -15.83 25.57
N GLY A 14 20.89 -15.60 26.28
CA GLY A 14 20.83 -14.81 27.51
C GLY A 14 20.88 -13.29 27.31
N GLU A 15 21.02 -12.81 26.07
CA GLU A 15 21.03 -11.38 25.79
C GLU A 15 19.63 -10.76 25.87
N LYS A 16 19.56 -9.48 26.25
CA LYS A 16 18.30 -8.73 26.29
C LYS A 16 17.76 -8.50 24.87
N TYR A 17 16.44 -8.59 24.69
CA TYR A 17 15.82 -8.16 23.44
C TYR A 17 15.99 -6.64 23.23
N MET A 18 16.04 -6.22 21.97
CA MET A 18 16.24 -4.81 21.61
C MET A 18 14.96 -3.96 21.78
N SER A 19 13.80 -4.60 21.73
CA SER A 19 12.49 -3.97 21.93
C SER A 19 11.49 -4.95 22.56
N GLU A 20 10.39 -4.42 23.12
CA GLU A 20 9.25 -5.24 23.58
C GLU A 20 8.63 -6.05 22.43
N TYR A 21 8.65 -5.50 21.22
CA TYR A 21 8.14 -6.15 20.01
C TYR A 21 8.99 -7.39 19.63
N ASP A 22 10.31 -7.26 19.73
CA ASP A 22 11.25 -8.37 19.55
C ASP A 22 11.06 -9.45 20.63
N ALA A 23 10.87 -9.03 21.88
CA ALA A 23 10.61 -9.95 23.00
C ALA A 23 9.31 -10.73 22.80
N MET A 24 8.23 -10.05 22.40
CA MET A 24 6.92 -10.65 22.13
C MET A 24 7.00 -11.76 21.06
N TYR A 25 7.83 -11.59 20.03
CA TYR A 25 8.05 -12.58 18.97
C TYR A 25 9.34 -13.39 19.12
N LYS A 26 10.00 -13.29 20.27
CA LYS A 26 11.24 -13.99 20.62
C LYS A 26 12.32 -13.85 19.55
N TRP A 27 12.34 -12.73 18.83
CA TRP A 27 13.32 -12.45 17.79
C TRP A 27 14.56 -11.82 18.45
N CYS A 28 15.68 -12.54 18.45
CA CYS A 28 16.93 -12.03 19.02
C CYS A 28 17.95 -11.77 17.91
N LYS A 29 18.29 -10.49 17.69
CA LYS A 29 19.25 -10.04 16.68
C LYS A 29 20.54 -10.87 16.67
N SER A 30 21.19 -11.02 17.83
CA SER A 30 22.45 -11.75 17.92
C SER A 30 22.31 -13.22 17.59
N CYS A 31 21.22 -13.86 18.01
CA CYS A 31 20.92 -15.24 17.60
C CYS A 31 20.72 -15.35 16.09
N GLN A 32 19.99 -14.41 15.48
CA GLN A 32 19.76 -14.42 14.04
C GLN A 32 21.05 -14.19 13.24
N ILE A 33 21.87 -13.21 13.63
CA ILE A 33 23.19 -12.97 13.04
C ILE A 33 24.07 -14.23 13.15
N ASN A 34 24.09 -14.89 14.31
CA ASN A 34 24.87 -16.11 14.50
C ASN A 34 24.35 -17.27 13.62
N ASN A 35 23.03 -17.42 13.48
CA ASN A 35 22.44 -18.41 12.58
C ASN A 35 22.78 -18.12 11.11
N LEU A 36 22.75 -16.86 10.67
CA LEU A 36 23.12 -16.49 9.30
C LEU A 36 24.59 -16.81 9.03
N LYS A 37 25.50 -16.44 9.94
CA LYS A 37 26.94 -16.75 9.84
C LYS A 37 27.22 -18.24 9.68
N GLN A 38 26.47 -19.10 10.37
CA GLN A 38 26.62 -20.56 10.26
C GLN A 38 26.18 -21.10 8.88
N ASN A 39 25.35 -20.34 8.17
CA ASN A 39 24.76 -20.75 6.89
C ASN A 39 25.33 -19.99 5.69
N PHE A 40 26.36 -19.15 5.85
CA PHE A 40 26.95 -18.36 4.75
C PHE A 40 27.32 -19.19 3.51
N THR A 41 27.74 -20.44 3.70
CA THR A 41 28.07 -21.37 2.61
C THR A 41 26.87 -21.78 1.75
N ASN A 42 25.64 -21.54 2.21
CA ASN A 42 24.41 -21.91 1.50
C ASN A 42 24.01 -20.87 0.43
N TRP A 43 24.56 -19.65 0.48
CA TRP A 43 24.24 -18.56 -0.46
C TRP A 43 25.47 -18.15 -1.28
N THR A 44 26.18 -19.12 -1.84
CA THR A 44 27.34 -18.84 -2.72
C THR A 44 26.92 -18.69 -4.18
N SER A 45 27.50 -17.67 -4.81
CA SER A 45 27.39 -17.32 -6.21
C SER A 45 28.58 -17.80 -7.05
N GLU A 46 29.54 -18.48 -6.43
CA GLU A 46 30.88 -18.77 -6.98
C GLU A 46 31.73 -17.51 -7.27
N ASN A 47 31.25 -16.31 -6.91
CA ASN A 47 31.98 -15.05 -6.98
C ASN A 47 32.20 -14.47 -5.58
N GLU A 48 33.45 -14.50 -5.12
CA GLU A 48 33.85 -14.04 -3.78
C GLU A 48 33.35 -12.62 -3.45
N LYS A 49 33.35 -11.70 -4.42
CA LYS A 49 32.89 -10.32 -4.17
C LYS A 49 31.39 -10.23 -3.93
N ILE A 50 30.60 -11.05 -4.64
CA ILE A 50 29.15 -11.10 -4.50
C ILE A 50 28.79 -11.85 -3.21
N ASP A 51 29.52 -12.92 -2.89
CA ASP A 51 29.33 -13.67 -1.64
C ASP A 51 29.61 -12.77 -0.43
N ASN A 52 30.68 -11.96 -0.47
CA ASN A 52 30.98 -10.98 0.56
C ASN A 52 29.88 -9.92 0.67
N LEU A 53 29.37 -9.40 -0.46
CA LEU A 53 28.24 -8.45 -0.45
C LEU A 53 27.01 -9.07 0.24
N ILE A 54 26.66 -10.31 -0.10
CA ILE A 54 25.52 -11.00 0.50
C ILE A 54 25.69 -11.12 2.02
N GLN A 55 26.87 -11.53 2.47
CA GLN A 55 27.18 -11.64 3.90
C GLN A 55 27.10 -10.29 4.61
N GLU A 56 27.67 -9.22 4.03
CA GLU A 56 27.58 -7.87 4.59
C GLU A 56 26.12 -7.42 4.75
N MET A 57 25.30 -7.58 3.69
CA MET A 57 23.88 -7.24 3.72
C MET A 57 23.10 -8.07 4.76
N GLN A 58 23.38 -9.37 4.87
CA GLN A 58 22.78 -10.24 5.89
C GLN A 58 23.12 -9.83 7.33
N LEU A 59 24.28 -9.21 7.55
CA LEU A 59 24.69 -8.71 8.86
C LEU A 59 24.04 -7.36 9.22
N GLU A 60 23.45 -6.66 8.25
CA GLU A 60 22.74 -5.39 8.49
C GLU A 60 21.36 -5.57 9.15
N ILE A 61 20.85 -6.81 9.28
CA ILE A 61 19.54 -7.06 9.90
C ILE A 61 19.45 -6.44 11.30
N ASN A 62 18.32 -5.81 11.58
CA ASN A 62 18.13 -5.06 12.81
C ASN A 62 16.76 -5.30 13.45
N GLU A 63 15.74 -5.57 12.65
CA GLU A 63 14.36 -5.78 13.10
C GLU A 63 13.81 -7.08 12.54
N LEU A 64 12.75 -7.62 13.17
CA LEU A 64 12.19 -8.90 12.73
C LEU A 64 11.57 -8.85 11.31
N ASP A 65 11.14 -7.68 10.87
CA ASP A 65 10.44 -7.46 9.59
C ASP A 65 11.44 -7.13 8.45
N ASP A 66 12.75 -7.21 8.74
CA ASP A 66 13.82 -7.06 7.76
C ASP A 66 13.90 -8.30 6.86
N MET A 67 14.15 -8.05 5.58
CA MET A 67 14.35 -9.12 4.62
C MET A 67 15.73 -9.74 4.81
N ILE A 68 15.82 -11.06 4.73
CA ILE A 68 17.12 -11.71 4.55
C ILE A 68 17.53 -11.52 3.09
N PHE A 69 18.72 -10.94 2.89
CA PHE A 69 19.29 -10.78 1.57
C PHE A 69 19.87 -12.12 1.09
N GLU A 70 19.46 -12.59 -0.08
CA GLU A 70 19.77 -13.95 -0.53
C GLU A 70 20.52 -13.98 -1.88
N TRP A 71 21.37 -14.99 -2.07
CA TRP A 71 21.64 -15.49 -3.40
C TRP A 71 20.43 -16.26 -3.91
N ILE A 72 19.90 -15.89 -5.07
CA ILE A 72 18.70 -16.50 -5.64
C ILE A 72 19.08 -17.16 -6.98
N PRO A 73 19.03 -18.49 -7.09
CA PRO A 73 19.27 -19.17 -8.37
C PRO A 73 18.31 -18.66 -9.46
N TYR A 74 18.81 -18.45 -10.68
CA TYR A 74 17.98 -17.85 -11.75
C TYR A 74 16.75 -18.69 -12.12
N ASP A 75 16.87 -20.01 -12.02
CA ASP A 75 15.79 -20.96 -12.29
C ASP A 75 14.62 -20.84 -11.29
N GLN A 76 14.74 -20.02 -10.26
CA GLN A 76 13.67 -19.66 -9.34
C GLN A 76 12.66 -18.65 -9.90
N PHE A 77 12.97 -18.02 -11.03
CA PHE A 77 12.13 -16.98 -11.64
C PHE A 77 11.29 -17.52 -12.80
N ASP A 78 9.97 -17.41 -12.67
CA ASP A 78 8.99 -17.72 -13.70
C ASP A 78 8.29 -16.46 -14.21
N ASP A 79 7.57 -16.57 -15.34
CA ASP A 79 6.73 -15.51 -15.91
C ASP A 79 7.43 -14.15 -16.09
N ILE A 80 8.71 -14.17 -16.49
CA ILE A 80 9.52 -12.96 -16.68
C ILE A 80 8.94 -12.11 -17.83
N LYS A 81 8.55 -10.87 -17.51
CA LYS A 81 7.97 -9.90 -18.45
C LYS A 81 8.71 -8.57 -18.38
N GLU A 82 9.28 -8.12 -19.50
CA GLU A 82 9.91 -6.81 -19.60
C GLU A 82 8.87 -5.69 -19.41
N ILE A 83 9.20 -4.71 -18.58
CA ILE A 83 8.45 -3.48 -18.37
C ILE A 83 9.41 -2.27 -18.42
N GLY A 84 8.90 -1.12 -18.85
CA GLY A 84 9.69 0.11 -19.00
C GLY A 84 10.17 0.38 -20.43
N GLU A 85 10.52 1.63 -20.70
CA GLU A 85 11.00 2.10 -22.00
C GLU A 85 12.40 2.71 -21.84
N GLY A 86 13.29 2.51 -22.83
CA GLY A 86 14.63 3.10 -22.84
C GLY A 86 15.71 2.28 -22.11
N SER A 87 16.63 2.96 -21.41
CA SER A 87 17.82 2.36 -20.76
C SER A 87 17.55 1.76 -19.38
N ASP A 88 16.37 2.00 -18.80
CA ASP A 88 15.97 1.50 -17.47
C ASP A 88 15.00 0.30 -17.59
N LYS A 89 15.36 -0.66 -18.44
CA LYS A 89 14.59 -1.91 -18.57
C LYS A 89 14.58 -2.67 -17.25
N VAL A 90 13.38 -2.96 -16.75
CA VAL A 90 13.14 -3.81 -15.58
C VAL A 90 12.18 -4.92 -15.98
N HIS A 91 12.18 -6.03 -15.25
CA HIS A 91 11.33 -7.18 -15.57
C HIS A 91 10.49 -7.56 -14.35
N LEU A 92 9.20 -7.79 -14.55
CA LEU A 92 8.37 -8.44 -13.54
C LEU A 92 8.58 -9.94 -13.63
N ALA A 93 8.67 -10.61 -12.49
CA ALA A 93 8.79 -12.06 -12.43
C ALA A 93 8.07 -12.62 -11.20
N ILE A 94 7.89 -13.94 -11.21
CA ILE A 94 7.41 -14.72 -10.07
C ILE A 94 8.60 -15.49 -9.49
N TRP A 95 8.94 -15.24 -8.24
CA TRP A 95 9.88 -16.06 -7.47
C TRP A 95 9.12 -17.23 -6.83
N LYS A 96 9.38 -18.46 -7.29
CA LYS A 96 8.70 -19.69 -6.85
C LYS A 96 8.75 -19.93 -5.34
N ASP A 97 9.96 -19.96 -4.78
CA ASP A 97 10.13 -20.28 -3.36
C ASP A 97 9.79 -19.11 -2.43
N GLY A 98 9.80 -17.88 -2.98
CA GLY A 98 9.63 -16.64 -2.23
C GLY A 98 10.76 -16.37 -1.23
N PRO A 99 10.76 -15.21 -0.58
CA PRO A 99 11.80 -14.84 0.39
C PRO A 99 11.72 -15.68 1.68
N LEU A 100 12.86 -15.83 2.35
CA LEU A 100 12.89 -16.23 3.76
C LEU A 100 12.20 -15.16 4.62
N ASP A 101 11.32 -15.61 5.51
CA ASP A 101 10.58 -14.76 6.44
C ASP A 101 10.58 -15.38 7.84
N TYR A 102 10.59 -14.52 8.87
CA TYR A 102 10.60 -14.99 10.25
C TYR A 102 9.21 -15.51 10.65
N ASP A 103 9.12 -16.82 10.89
CA ASP A 103 7.90 -17.44 11.39
C ASP A 103 7.79 -17.18 12.90
N LYS A 104 6.95 -16.21 13.27
CA LYS A 104 6.64 -15.81 14.65
C LYS A 104 6.16 -16.97 15.54
N ASN A 105 5.61 -18.04 14.97
CA ASN A 105 5.16 -19.21 15.75
C ASN A 105 6.32 -20.18 16.01
N LYS A 106 7.22 -20.35 15.03
CA LYS A 106 8.37 -21.28 15.13
C LYS A 106 9.63 -20.62 15.68
N ASN A 107 9.69 -19.29 15.68
CA ASN A 107 10.85 -18.47 16.07
C ASN A 107 12.10 -18.76 15.23
N GLU A 108 11.91 -18.95 13.92
CA GLU A 108 12.95 -19.25 12.94
C GLU A 108 12.56 -18.72 11.55
N TYR A 109 13.54 -18.54 10.67
CA TYR A 109 13.28 -18.18 9.28
C TYR A 109 12.79 -19.40 8.50
N THR A 110 11.67 -19.24 7.81
CA THR A 110 11.10 -20.29 6.95
C THR A 110 10.63 -19.69 5.64
N ARG A 111 10.56 -20.52 4.59
CA ARG A 111 9.83 -20.16 3.38
C ARG A 111 8.39 -20.60 3.54
N LYS A 112 7.45 -19.67 3.34
CA LYS A 112 6.01 -19.95 3.42
C LYS A 112 5.46 -20.73 2.21
N GLN A 113 6.32 -21.16 1.28
CA GLN A 113 5.97 -21.81 0.00
C GLN A 113 4.91 -21.03 -0.77
N GLN A 114 5.13 -19.73 -0.93
CA GLN A 114 4.24 -18.85 -1.66
C GLN A 114 5.03 -18.11 -2.71
N ASN A 115 4.62 -18.29 -3.97
CA ASN A 115 5.11 -17.54 -5.10
C ASN A 115 5.05 -16.04 -4.81
N LYS A 116 6.18 -15.33 -4.98
CA LYS A 116 6.28 -13.90 -4.73
C LYS A 116 6.47 -13.14 -6.02
N LYS A 117 5.63 -12.13 -6.27
CA LYS A 117 5.88 -11.16 -7.34
C LYS A 117 7.06 -10.27 -6.96
N ILE A 118 7.98 -10.11 -7.90
CA ILE A 118 9.24 -9.38 -7.73
C ILE A 118 9.56 -8.59 -9.00
N VAL A 119 10.52 -7.68 -8.87
CA VAL A 119 11.10 -6.96 -10.01
C VAL A 119 12.57 -7.33 -10.13
N LEU A 120 13.00 -7.59 -11.35
CA LEU A 120 14.37 -7.89 -11.73
C LEU A 120 14.95 -6.72 -12.51
N LYS A 121 16.12 -6.22 -12.10
CA LYS A 121 16.90 -5.27 -12.90
C LYS A 121 18.30 -5.83 -13.16
N LEU A 122 18.72 -5.77 -14.41
CA LEU A 122 20.00 -6.30 -14.86
C LEU A 122 21.11 -5.26 -14.66
N TYR A 123 22.26 -5.71 -14.18
CA TYR A 123 23.46 -4.92 -13.91
C TYR A 123 24.70 -5.71 -14.31
N ASN A 124 25.70 -5.05 -14.91
CA ASN A 124 27.02 -5.66 -14.97
C ASN A 124 27.71 -5.60 -13.59
N LEU A 125 28.75 -6.40 -13.37
CA LEU A 125 29.47 -6.47 -12.09
C LEU A 125 29.99 -5.10 -11.61
N ARG A 126 30.51 -4.27 -12.52
CA ARG A 126 31.02 -2.93 -12.17
C ARG A 126 29.89 -2.04 -11.65
N ASN A 127 28.71 -2.13 -12.24
CA ASN A 127 27.55 -1.37 -11.80
C ASN A 127 27.05 -1.85 -10.44
N ILE A 128 27.01 -3.16 -10.18
CA ILE A 128 26.70 -3.68 -8.83
C ILE A 128 27.67 -3.13 -7.80
N ILE A 129 28.98 -3.18 -8.09
CA ILE A 129 29.99 -2.68 -7.16
C ILE A 129 29.77 -1.19 -6.89
N ASN A 130 29.52 -0.39 -7.92
CA ASN A 130 29.27 1.04 -7.76
C ASN A 130 28.00 1.31 -6.94
N GLU A 131 26.91 0.60 -7.23
CA GLU A 131 25.59 0.78 -6.61
C GLU A 131 25.57 0.37 -5.13
N PHE A 132 26.37 -0.61 -4.70
CA PHE A 132 26.39 -1.08 -3.30
C PHE A 132 27.57 -0.58 -2.47
N PHE A 133 28.75 -0.36 -3.06
CA PHE A 133 29.97 -0.08 -2.30
C PHE A 133 30.50 1.34 -2.46
N ILE A 134 30.12 2.06 -3.52
CA ILE A 134 30.66 3.41 -3.82
C ILE A 134 29.62 4.50 -3.55
N ASP A 135 28.34 4.24 -3.84
CA ASP A 135 27.27 5.21 -3.57
C ASP A 135 27.06 5.37 -2.06
N GLN A 136 27.22 6.60 -1.56
CA GLN A 136 27.02 6.93 -0.13
C GLN A 136 25.55 7.20 0.19
N ASP A 137 24.74 7.49 -0.82
CA ASP A 137 23.30 7.60 -0.68
C ASP A 137 22.72 6.17 -0.82
N LYS A 138 22.54 5.46 0.31
CA LYS A 138 21.97 4.09 0.31
C LYS A 138 20.60 4.07 -0.39
N LYS A 139 20.61 3.78 -1.70
CA LYS A 139 19.43 3.75 -2.57
C LYS A 139 18.57 2.50 -2.38
N TYR A 140 19.17 1.47 -1.78
CA TYR A 140 18.56 0.17 -1.53
C TYR A 140 18.73 -0.23 -0.06
N SER A 141 17.76 -0.98 0.46
CA SER A 141 17.80 -1.51 1.82
C SER A 141 17.07 -2.84 1.91
N ILE A 142 17.42 -3.67 2.89
CA ILE A 142 16.61 -4.83 3.31
C ILE A 142 15.44 -4.39 4.21
N THR A 143 15.59 -3.25 4.87
CA THR A 143 14.59 -2.65 5.77
C THR A 143 13.58 -1.83 4.97
N TYR A 144 12.38 -1.63 5.51
CA TYR A 144 11.38 -0.76 4.89
C TYR A 144 11.57 0.68 5.36
N ILE A 145 12.28 1.53 4.60
CA ILE A 145 12.49 2.94 4.97
C ILE A 145 11.99 3.86 3.86
N GLY A 146 10.78 4.41 4.02
CA GLY A 146 10.27 5.52 3.21
C GLY A 146 10.29 5.25 1.70
N GLU A 147 11.19 5.96 1.00
CA GLU A 147 11.38 5.91 -0.47
C GLU A 147 12.49 4.94 -0.92
N VAL A 148 13.23 4.32 0.01
CA VAL A 148 14.31 3.37 -0.29
C VAL A 148 13.72 2.06 -0.79
N LEU A 149 14.22 1.56 -1.93
CA LEU A 149 13.70 0.34 -2.53
C LEU A 149 14.16 -0.88 -1.74
N ARG A 150 13.18 -1.68 -1.30
CA ARG A 150 13.45 -2.93 -0.62
C ARG A 150 13.96 -3.98 -1.61
N ILE A 151 15.11 -4.58 -1.28
CA ILE A 151 15.74 -5.64 -2.07
C ILE A 151 15.68 -6.98 -1.34
N HIS A 152 15.56 -8.05 -2.13
CA HIS A 152 15.50 -9.42 -1.64
C HIS A 152 16.81 -10.18 -1.83
N GLY A 153 17.61 -9.79 -2.83
CA GLY A 153 18.81 -10.56 -3.13
C GLY A 153 19.43 -10.22 -4.48
N ILE A 154 20.40 -11.05 -4.84
CA ILE A 154 21.09 -11.02 -6.13
C ILE A 154 20.96 -12.39 -6.79
N SER A 155 20.86 -12.37 -8.11
CA SER A 155 20.99 -13.55 -8.97
C SER A 155 22.00 -13.26 -10.07
N GLN A 156 22.39 -14.28 -10.83
CA GLN A 156 23.18 -14.12 -12.04
C GLN A 156 22.35 -14.47 -13.26
N TYR A 157 22.44 -13.63 -14.28
CA TYR A 157 21.72 -13.86 -15.53
C TYR A 157 22.40 -14.98 -16.33
N PRO A 158 21.66 -16.00 -16.82
CA PRO A 158 22.25 -17.16 -17.47
C PRO A 158 23.09 -16.78 -18.68
N ASN A 159 24.21 -17.48 -18.86
CA ASN A 159 25.07 -17.35 -20.03
C ASN A 159 25.72 -15.96 -20.21
N THR A 160 25.72 -15.13 -19.16
CA THR A 160 26.39 -13.82 -19.12
C THR A 160 27.10 -13.63 -17.79
N GLU A 161 28.00 -12.66 -17.72
CA GLU A 161 28.59 -12.18 -16.44
C GLU A 161 27.74 -11.09 -15.78
N ASP A 162 26.53 -10.86 -16.30
CA ASP A 162 25.61 -9.89 -15.75
C ASP A 162 24.84 -10.48 -14.57
N TYR A 163 24.54 -9.62 -13.62
CA TYR A 163 23.85 -9.92 -12.39
C TYR A 163 22.50 -9.23 -12.36
N ILE A 164 21.61 -9.76 -11.53
CA ILE A 164 20.25 -9.27 -11.38
C ILE A 164 20.07 -8.90 -9.92
N ILE A 165 19.66 -7.66 -9.65
CA ILE A 165 19.15 -7.30 -8.33
C ILE A 165 17.66 -7.59 -8.30
N VAL A 166 17.24 -8.31 -7.26
CA VAL A 166 15.84 -8.69 -7.03
C VAL A 166 15.20 -7.69 -6.06
N PHE A 167 14.23 -6.93 -6.55
CA PHE A 167 13.50 -5.94 -5.78
C PHE A 167 12.12 -6.46 -5.38
N GLN A 168 11.59 -5.89 -4.30
CA GLN A 168 10.17 -5.99 -4.00
C GLN A 168 9.33 -5.51 -5.20
N ASP A 169 8.16 -6.14 -5.42
CA ASP A 169 7.18 -5.64 -6.39
C ASP A 169 6.67 -4.25 -5.97
N ILE A 170 7.20 -3.23 -6.63
CA ILE A 170 6.83 -1.82 -6.46
C ILE A 170 6.01 -1.28 -7.64
N TYR A 171 5.65 -2.12 -8.62
CA TYR A 171 5.00 -1.66 -9.83
C TYR A 171 3.50 -1.95 -9.81
N CYS A 172 2.73 -0.97 -10.27
CA CYS A 172 1.31 -1.12 -10.44
C CYS A 172 1.00 -2.14 -11.52
N VAL A 173 0.34 -3.24 -11.14
CA VAL A 173 -0.09 -4.31 -12.07
C VAL A 173 -0.99 -3.81 -13.20
N LYS A 174 -1.65 -2.66 -13.04
CA LYS A 174 -2.57 -2.10 -14.03
C LYS A 174 -1.89 -1.24 -15.09
N CYS A 175 -0.88 -0.44 -14.71
CA CYS A 175 -0.29 0.54 -15.61
C CYS A 175 1.24 0.44 -15.76
N GLY A 176 1.89 -0.48 -15.04
CA GLY A 176 3.33 -0.68 -15.11
C GLY A 176 4.17 0.48 -14.54
N LYS A 177 3.56 1.46 -13.88
CA LYS A 177 4.27 2.56 -13.18
C LYS A 177 4.53 2.19 -11.72
N ILE A 178 5.58 2.76 -11.13
CA ILE A 178 5.87 2.59 -9.70
C ILE A 178 4.67 3.09 -8.87
N TYR A 179 4.32 2.36 -7.81
CA TYR A 179 3.30 2.80 -6.85
C TYR A 179 3.73 4.11 -6.19
N THR A 180 2.81 5.06 -6.13
CA THR A 180 3.00 6.33 -5.40
C THR A 180 3.12 6.10 -3.90
N ASN A 181 2.50 5.04 -3.37
CA ASN A 181 2.76 4.55 -2.03
C ASN A 181 2.87 3.03 -2.08
N ILE A 182 4.08 2.51 -1.91
CA ILE A 182 4.39 1.08 -2.02
C ILE A 182 3.72 0.29 -0.88
N ILE A 183 3.75 0.79 0.37
CA ILE A 183 3.09 0.13 1.54
C ILE A 183 1.62 -0.15 1.23
N LYS A 184 0.93 0.86 0.69
CA LYS A 184 -0.51 0.80 0.43
C LYS A 184 -0.83 0.23 -0.94
N GLU A 185 0.18 -0.05 -1.77
CA GLU A 185 0.04 -0.44 -3.18
C GLU A 185 -0.87 0.56 -3.93
N TRP A 186 -0.66 1.85 -3.66
CA TRP A 186 -1.47 2.94 -4.17
C TRP A 186 -0.82 3.51 -5.43
N CYS A 187 -1.54 3.47 -6.55
CA CYS A 187 -1.07 4.02 -7.82
C CYS A 187 -1.88 5.27 -8.18
N GLU A 188 -1.29 6.44 -7.97
CA GLU A 188 -1.93 7.73 -8.23
C GLU A 188 -2.36 7.89 -9.71
N PRO A 189 -1.54 7.50 -10.72
CA PRO A 189 -1.98 7.50 -12.11
C PRO A 189 -3.23 6.65 -12.35
N CYS A 190 -3.31 5.44 -11.77
CA CYS A 190 -4.47 4.56 -11.92
C CYS A 190 -5.71 5.12 -11.19
N LYS A 191 -5.52 5.76 -10.04
CA LYS A 191 -6.59 6.47 -9.32
C LYS A 191 -7.19 7.57 -10.19
N ILE A 192 -6.34 8.44 -10.74
CA ILE A 192 -6.76 9.55 -11.60
C ILE A 192 -7.48 9.01 -12.83
N ASN A 193 -6.95 7.96 -13.47
CA ASN A 193 -7.59 7.36 -14.64
C ASN A 193 -8.97 6.77 -14.30
N TYR A 194 -9.07 6.04 -13.18
CA TYR A 194 -10.34 5.48 -12.73
C TYR A 194 -11.41 6.56 -12.55
N PHE A 195 -11.10 7.65 -11.85
CA PHE A 195 -12.05 8.75 -11.66
C PHE A 195 -12.43 9.44 -12.97
N LYS A 196 -11.51 9.57 -13.92
CA LYS A 196 -11.80 10.14 -15.24
C LYS A 196 -12.75 9.28 -16.07
N GLU A 197 -12.61 7.95 -16.02
CA GLU A 197 -13.35 7.01 -16.87
C GLU A 197 -14.69 6.56 -16.26
N ASN A 198 -14.79 6.45 -14.93
CA ASN A 198 -15.89 5.73 -14.28
C ASN A 198 -16.87 6.60 -13.49
N LEU A 199 -16.52 7.86 -13.20
CA LEU A 199 -17.40 8.74 -12.43
C LEU A 199 -18.24 9.63 -13.33
N ILE A 200 -19.54 9.64 -13.02
CA ILE A 200 -20.54 10.44 -13.73
C ILE A 200 -20.30 11.90 -13.37
N ARG A 201 -20.35 12.77 -14.37
CA ARG A 201 -20.25 14.22 -14.18
C ARG A 201 -21.62 14.81 -13.84
N SER A 202 -21.62 15.87 -13.06
CA SER A 202 -22.85 16.61 -12.73
C SER A 202 -23.39 17.42 -13.91
N GLY A 203 -22.53 17.72 -14.89
CA GLY A 203 -22.82 18.69 -15.96
C GLY A 203 -22.55 20.13 -15.55
N ASN A 204 -22.16 20.37 -14.30
CA ASN A 204 -21.73 21.67 -13.77
C ASN A 204 -20.22 21.66 -13.52
N GLU A 205 -19.46 22.38 -14.35
CA GLU A 205 -17.99 22.42 -14.30
C GLU A 205 -17.46 22.81 -12.91
N ASN A 206 -18.09 23.74 -12.21
CA ASN A 206 -17.65 24.14 -10.88
C ASN A 206 -17.82 23.04 -9.84
N ILE A 207 -18.92 22.29 -9.91
CA ILE A 207 -19.17 21.14 -9.02
C ILE A 207 -18.21 20.01 -9.34
N ASP A 208 -18.03 19.72 -10.63
CA ASP A 208 -17.12 18.67 -11.10
C ASP A 208 -15.66 18.96 -10.69
N ASN A 209 -15.23 20.22 -10.75
CA ASN A 209 -13.90 20.64 -10.28
C ASN A 209 -13.73 20.43 -8.78
N ILE A 210 -14.73 20.77 -7.96
CA ILE A 210 -14.67 20.53 -6.50
C ILE A 210 -14.64 19.03 -6.19
N ILE A 211 -15.46 18.23 -6.87
CA ILE A 211 -15.44 16.77 -6.75
C ILE A 211 -14.04 16.25 -7.07
N HIS A 212 -13.43 16.71 -8.15
CA HIS A 212 -12.09 16.32 -8.54
C HIS A 212 -11.03 16.71 -7.50
N GLU A 213 -11.07 17.94 -6.97
CA GLU A 213 -10.19 18.39 -5.89
C GLU A 213 -10.30 17.50 -4.64
N MET A 214 -11.52 17.07 -4.28
CA MET A 214 -11.75 16.19 -3.14
C MET A 214 -11.22 14.78 -3.39
N GLN A 215 -11.36 14.26 -4.61
CA GLN A 215 -10.86 12.94 -5.00
C GLN A 215 -9.33 12.84 -5.04
N LEU A 216 -8.65 13.93 -5.42
CA LEU A 216 -7.18 13.98 -5.40
C LEU A 216 -6.61 13.82 -4.00
N LYS A 217 -7.34 14.24 -2.96
CA LYS A 217 -6.92 14.16 -1.54
C LYS A 217 -7.08 12.77 -0.91
N ILE A 218 -7.65 11.81 -1.63
CA ILE A 218 -7.77 10.42 -1.17
C ILE A 218 -6.37 9.81 -1.10
N ASP A 219 -5.96 9.40 0.09
CA ASP A 219 -4.62 8.88 0.40
C ASP A 219 -4.65 7.51 1.13
N TYR A 220 -5.83 7.00 1.44
CA TYR A 220 -6.01 5.71 2.12
C TYR A 220 -7.19 4.89 1.56
N LYS A 221 -7.08 3.55 1.59
CA LYS A 221 -8.11 2.63 1.05
C LYS A 221 -9.48 2.76 1.73
N SER A 222 -9.49 3.20 2.99
CA SER A 222 -10.70 3.43 3.79
C SER A 222 -11.28 4.84 3.66
N ASP A 223 -10.62 5.75 2.93
CA ASP A 223 -11.14 7.09 2.70
C ASP A 223 -12.45 7.03 1.94
N ILE A 224 -13.36 7.94 2.30
CA ILE A 224 -14.62 8.09 1.58
C ILE A 224 -14.36 8.83 0.28
N ILE A 225 -14.83 8.25 -0.82
CA ILE A 225 -14.78 8.88 -2.13
C ILE A 225 -15.95 9.84 -2.24
N PHE A 226 -15.66 11.12 -2.44
CA PHE A 226 -16.67 12.12 -2.75
C PHE A 226 -16.99 12.04 -4.25
N GLU A 227 -18.24 11.74 -4.60
CA GLU A 227 -18.67 11.59 -5.99
C GLU A 227 -19.98 12.33 -6.29
N TRP A 228 -20.24 12.56 -7.59
CA TRP A 228 -21.57 12.94 -8.04
C TRP A 228 -22.47 11.70 -7.98
N ILE A 229 -23.65 11.85 -7.37
CA ILE A 229 -24.61 10.77 -7.23
C ILE A 229 -25.84 11.15 -8.06
N PRO A 230 -26.13 10.44 -9.17
CA PRO A 230 -27.34 10.70 -9.93
C PRO A 230 -28.57 10.51 -9.04
N TYR A 231 -29.51 11.47 -9.07
CA TYR A 231 -30.68 11.46 -8.19
C TYR A 231 -31.52 10.18 -8.32
N ASN A 232 -31.59 9.59 -9.51
CA ASN A 232 -32.30 8.34 -9.77
C ASN A 232 -31.68 7.10 -9.06
N GLN A 233 -30.47 7.21 -8.51
CA GLN A 233 -29.87 6.19 -7.65
C GLN A 233 -30.40 6.27 -6.21
N LEU A 234 -31.14 7.31 -5.84
CA LEU A 234 -31.75 7.46 -4.52
C LEU A 234 -33.21 6.98 -4.57
N SER A 235 -33.59 6.08 -3.67
CA SER A 235 -34.97 5.62 -3.48
C SER A 235 -35.36 5.67 -2.01
N ASP A 236 -36.65 5.44 -1.74
CA ASP A 236 -37.18 5.34 -0.37
C ASP A 236 -36.86 6.59 0.47
N ILE A 237 -36.94 7.76 -0.18
CA ILE A 237 -36.64 9.05 0.46
C ILE A 237 -37.73 9.33 1.49
N GLN A 238 -37.33 9.46 2.75
CA GLN A 238 -38.23 9.74 3.87
C GLN A 238 -37.62 10.75 4.82
N GLU A 239 -38.44 11.63 5.38
CA GLU A 239 -38.02 12.54 6.45
C GLU A 239 -37.73 11.73 7.72
N ILE A 240 -36.59 11.99 8.36
CA ILE A 240 -36.18 11.31 9.59
C ILE A 240 -35.99 12.25 10.78
N GLY A 241 -36.13 13.55 10.55
CA GLY A 241 -36.08 14.55 11.60
C GLY A 241 -35.81 15.94 11.06
N LYS A 242 -35.78 16.90 11.98
CA LYS A 242 -35.48 18.30 11.71
C LYS A 242 -34.44 18.74 12.73
N ASP A 243 -33.35 19.33 12.28
CA ASP A 243 -32.45 20.08 13.17
C ASP A 243 -32.87 21.55 13.21
N ASP A 244 -32.19 22.37 14.02
CA ASP A 244 -32.54 23.78 14.22
C ASP A 244 -32.54 24.62 12.91
N PHE A 245 -31.98 24.09 11.81
CA PHE A 245 -31.77 24.80 10.56
C PHE A 245 -32.36 24.08 9.33
N ASP A 246 -32.40 22.74 9.31
CA ASP A 246 -32.73 21.95 8.11
C ASP A 246 -33.53 20.67 8.42
N ILE A 247 -34.36 20.26 7.45
CA ILE A 247 -35.02 18.94 7.45
C ILE A 247 -34.01 17.89 6.96
N ILE A 248 -33.87 16.81 7.73
CA ILE A 248 -32.97 15.69 7.44
C ILE A 248 -33.79 14.53 6.87
N TYR A 249 -33.36 14.03 5.72
CA TYR A 249 -33.99 12.87 5.07
C TYR A 249 -33.06 11.66 5.11
N SER A 250 -33.64 10.47 5.03
CA SER A 250 -32.97 9.20 4.74
C SER A 250 -33.32 8.75 3.34
N ALA A 251 -32.41 8.04 2.67
CA ALA A 251 -32.68 7.39 1.40
C ALA A 251 -31.83 6.11 1.24
N THR A 252 -32.30 5.20 0.40
CA THR A 252 -31.51 4.08 -0.10
C THR A 252 -30.73 4.55 -1.33
N TRP A 253 -29.41 4.58 -1.24
CA TRP A 253 -28.53 4.75 -2.39
C TRP A 253 -28.24 3.40 -3.06
N LYS A 254 -28.82 3.20 -4.24
CA LYS A 254 -28.60 2.04 -5.11
C LYS A 254 -27.16 2.01 -5.60
N ASN A 255 -26.55 0.83 -5.59
CA ASN A 255 -25.15 0.60 -5.95
C ASN A 255 -24.10 1.30 -5.08
N GLY A 256 -24.50 1.97 -3.99
CA GLY A 256 -23.61 2.44 -2.92
C GLY A 256 -22.37 3.27 -3.34
N PRO A 257 -21.52 3.59 -2.35
CA PRO A 257 -20.28 4.31 -2.60
C PRO A 257 -19.25 3.44 -3.31
N SER A 258 -18.48 4.09 -4.18
CA SER A 258 -17.24 3.54 -4.72
C SER A 258 -16.21 3.29 -3.59
N CYS A 259 -15.41 2.24 -3.71
CA CYS A 259 -14.32 1.91 -2.78
C CYS A 259 -13.16 1.20 -3.48
N TYR A 260 -11.96 1.27 -2.89
CA TYR A 260 -10.79 0.56 -3.38
C TYR A 260 -10.50 -0.65 -2.49
N ASN A 261 -10.67 -1.86 -3.02
CA ASN A 261 -10.35 -3.12 -2.34
C ASN A 261 -9.54 -4.05 -3.25
N ASP A 262 -8.58 -4.79 -2.69
CA ASP A 262 -7.79 -5.79 -3.43
C ASP A 262 -7.18 -5.29 -4.76
N ARG A 263 -6.70 -4.03 -4.75
CA ARG A 263 -6.14 -3.32 -5.91
C ARG A 263 -7.15 -2.97 -7.01
N GLU A 264 -8.44 -3.10 -6.72
CA GLU A 264 -9.54 -2.82 -7.63
C GLU A 264 -10.53 -1.80 -7.07
N TRP A 265 -11.09 -1.00 -7.97
CA TRP A 265 -12.17 -0.09 -7.61
C TRP A 265 -13.48 -0.81 -7.85
N THR A 266 -14.29 -0.91 -6.81
CA THR A 266 -15.60 -1.57 -6.86
C THR A 266 -16.65 -0.66 -6.23
N ARG A 267 -17.91 -1.00 -6.44
CA ARG A 267 -19.03 -0.36 -5.75
C ARG A 267 -19.47 -1.20 -4.56
N LYS A 268 -19.80 -0.56 -3.44
CA LYS A 268 -20.44 -1.26 -2.31
C LYS A 268 -21.90 -1.60 -2.66
N SER A 269 -22.48 -2.52 -1.89
CA SER A 269 -23.91 -2.80 -1.97
C SER A 269 -24.74 -1.55 -1.66
N ASN A 270 -26.04 -1.62 -1.96
CA ASN A 270 -27.01 -0.60 -1.59
C ASN A 270 -26.80 -0.13 -0.14
N LYS A 271 -26.88 1.18 0.06
CA LYS A 271 -26.54 1.79 1.32
C LYS A 271 -27.58 2.83 1.72
N VAL A 272 -28.05 2.76 2.96
CA VAL A 272 -28.86 3.83 3.53
C VAL A 272 -27.96 5.03 3.83
N VAL A 273 -28.40 6.22 3.41
CA VAL A 273 -27.66 7.48 3.50
C VAL A 273 -28.55 8.58 4.06
N THR A 274 -27.92 9.60 4.63
CA THR A 274 -28.60 10.81 5.08
C THR A 274 -28.50 11.88 4.00
N LEU A 275 -29.61 12.53 3.68
CA LEU A 275 -29.70 13.61 2.71
C LEU A 275 -29.95 14.94 3.43
N LYS A 276 -29.17 15.96 3.05
CA LYS A 276 -29.37 17.35 3.46
C LYS A 276 -29.61 18.20 2.21
N TYR A 277 -30.81 18.75 2.10
CA TYR A 277 -31.20 19.61 1.00
C TYR A 277 -30.71 21.03 1.24
N LEU A 278 -30.20 21.69 0.20
CA LEU A 278 -29.67 23.05 0.29
C LEU A 278 -30.68 24.06 -0.30
N TYR A 279 -31.74 24.37 0.46
CA TYR A 279 -32.87 25.21 0.00
C TYR A 279 -32.55 26.70 -0.11
N ASN A 280 -31.65 27.24 0.71
CA ASN A 280 -31.31 28.68 0.73
C ASN A 280 -29.80 28.88 0.50
N SER A 281 -29.42 28.95 -0.77
CA SER A 281 -28.05 28.83 -1.26
C SER A 281 -27.35 30.18 -1.44
N GLN A 282 -26.66 30.69 -0.41
CA GLN A 282 -25.46 31.50 -0.70
C GLN A 282 -24.38 30.57 -1.27
N ASN A 283 -24.58 30.23 -2.55
CA ASN A 283 -23.83 29.36 -3.45
C ASN A 283 -23.44 27.97 -2.87
N VAL A 284 -24.01 26.88 -3.42
CA VAL A 284 -23.58 25.49 -3.13
C VAL A 284 -22.06 25.32 -3.23
N ILE A 285 -21.43 26.04 -4.17
CA ILE A 285 -19.97 26.09 -4.32
C ILE A 285 -19.29 26.64 -3.07
N LYS A 286 -19.82 27.69 -2.45
CA LYS A 286 -19.28 28.27 -1.21
C LYS A 286 -19.38 27.27 -0.06
N HIS A 287 -20.51 26.57 0.07
CA HIS A 287 -20.70 25.56 1.10
C HIS A 287 -19.76 24.36 0.89
N LEU A 288 -19.67 23.85 -0.33
CA LEU A 288 -18.72 22.79 -0.70
C LEU A 288 -17.27 23.22 -0.45
N ASN A 289 -16.90 24.46 -0.80
CA ASN A 289 -15.57 25.00 -0.54
C ASN A 289 -15.25 25.16 0.95
N MET A 290 -16.25 25.39 1.80
CA MET A 290 -16.07 25.43 3.25
C MET A 290 -15.79 24.04 3.83
N ILE A 291 -16.46 23.00 3.30
CA ILE A 291 -16.39 21.65 3.84
C ILE A 291 -15.37 20.74 3.14
N LYS A 292 -14.82 21.12 1.97
CA LYS A 292 -13.84 20.31 1.20
C LYS A 292 -12.52 20.03 1.93
N PHE A 293 -12.29 20.65 3.08
CA PHE A 293 -11.11 20.43 3.93
C PHE A 293 -11.42 19.61 5.20
N ASN A 294 -12.69 19.27 5.43
CA ASN A 294 -13.09 18.53 6.62
C ASN A 294 -13.18 17.02 6.32
N LYS A 295 -12.06 16.30 6.50
CA LYS A 295 -12.02 14.82 6.38
C LYS A 295 -13.01 14.12 7.33
N TYR A 296 -13.50 14.79 8.38
CA TYR A 296 -14.43 14.22 9.36
C TYR A 296 -15.90 14.29 8.94
N SER A 297 -16.23 15.00 7.85
CA SER A 297 -17.62 15.22 7.44
C SER A 297 -18.33 13.97 6.94
N LYS A 298 -17.66 12.82 6.79
CA LYS A 298 -18.22 11.52 6.35
C LYS A 298 -19.22 11.66 5.18
N MET A 299 -18.87 12.51 4.21
CA MET A 299 -19.70 12.83 3.05
C MET A 299 -19.42 11.90 1.90
N TYR A 300 -20.47 11.34 1.30
CA TYR A 300 -20.36 10.54 0.08
C TYR A 300 -20.37 11.37 -1.19
N GLY A 301 -21.03 12.52 -1.19
CA GLY A 301 -21.18 13.23 -2.44
C GLY A 301 -22.23 14.31 -2.44
N VAL A 302 -22.55 14.71 -3.67
CA VAL A 302 -23.61 15.67 -3.99
C VAL A 302 -24.46 15.11 -5.12
N SER A 303 -25.75 15.41 -5.06
CA SER A 303 -26.76 15.13 -6.09
C SER A 303 -27.53 16.42 -6.37
N GLN A 304 -28.31 16.44 -7.44
CA GLN A 304 -29.31 17.48 -7.68
C GLN A 304 -30.64 16.83 -8.02
N ASN A 305 -31.71 17.27 -7.37
CA ASN A 305 -33.05 16.85 -7.74
C ASN A 305 -33.38 17.45 -9.12
N PRO A 306 -33.70 16.63 -10.14
CA PRO A 306 -33.92 17.12 -11.50
C PRO A 306 -35.21 17.94 -11.66
N ASP A 307 -36.20 17.76 -10.76
CA ASP A 307 -37.49 18.44 -10.83
C ASP A 307 -37.44 19.81 -10.13
N THR A 308 -36.69 19.91 -9.04
CA THR A 308 -36.61 21.16 -8.24
C THR A 308 -35.31 21.92 -8.43
N GLU A 309 -34.32 21.33 -9.11
CA GLU A 309 -32.95 21.81 -9.27
C GLU A 309 -32.17 22.02 -7.95
N ILE A 310 -32.73 21.57 -6.82
CA ILE A 310 -32.12 21.73 -5.50
C ILE A 310 -30.97 20.73 -5.34
N TYR A 311 -29.81 21.24 -4.91
CA TYR A 311 -28.66 20.42 -4.56
C TYR A 311 -28.85 19.72 -3.22
N ILE A 312 -28.38 18.48 -3.16
CA ILE A 312 -28.52 17.58 -2.02
C ILE A 312 -27.13 17.08 -1.65
N LEU A 313 -26.73 17.29 -0.41
CA LEU A 313 -25.52 16.68 0.15
C LEU A 313 -25.87 15.31 0.73
N ILE A 314 -25.01 14.34 0.47
CA ILE A 314 -25.23 12.94 0.84
C ILE A 314 -24.16 12.53 1.86
N PHE A 315 -24.60 12.07 3.01
CA PHE A 315 -23.76 11.74 4.16
C PHE A 315 -23.90 10.28 4.56
N GLN A 316 -22.85 9.76 5.20
CA GLN A 316 -22.97 8.57 6.04
C GLN A 316 -23.95 8.84 7.18
N ILE A 317 -24.81 7.86 7.47
CA ILE A 317 -25.85 7.97 8.50
C ILE A 317 -25.29 8.54 9.80
N TYR A 318 -25.92 9.62 10.26
CA TYR A 318 -25.84 10.05 11.65
C TYR A 318 -26.94 9.34 12.42
N ILE A 319 -26.57 8.48 13.37
CA ILE A 319 -27.50 8.13 14.45
C ILE A 319 -27.58 9.38 15.32
N VAL A 320 -28.60 10.21 15.11
CA VAL A 320 -28.98 11.18 16.13
C VAL A 320 -29.46 10.36 17.32
N LYS A 321 -28.63 10.24 18.36
CA LYS A 321 -29.14 9.87 19.68
C LYS A 321 -30.08 11.00 20.08
N MET A 322 -31.38 10.82 19.86
CA MET A 322 -32.39 11.65 20.51
C MET A 322 -32.13 11.53 22.02
N ARG A 323 -31.85 12.66 22.67
CA ARG A 323 -31.84 12.75 24.13
C ARG A 323 -33.24 13.02 24.62
#